data_AF-A0A7X7U4M7-F1
#
_entry.id   AF-A0A7X7U4M7-F1
#
_cell.length_a   1.000
_cell.length_b   1.000
_cell.length_c   1.000
_cell.angle_alpha   90.00
_cell.angle_beta   90.00
_cell.angle_gamma   90.00
#
_symmetry.space_group_name_H-M   'P 1'
#
loop_
_entity.id
_entity.type
_entity.pdbx_description
1 polymer ?
#
loop_
_entity_poly.entity_id
_entity_poly.type
_entity_poly.pdbx_seq_one_letter_code
_entity_poly.pdbx_strand_id
1 'polypeptide(L)'
;MRRPMTVGHHNQAVTLIEMLVVLGIIAVLASLVVTLTLRVDSQSKERALDSVFGLLNTSLREYYDVRGKFPEQPVRDARNLALDHIELAVKELRSVPDSRAVLEQLDASLVKSQAGDPDIAEIRDPWGTVLDYVYEHADGKGDTFPELISAGPDKTFGTGDDISSKAR
;
A
#
# COMPACT_ATOMS: atom_id res chain seq x y z
N MET A 1 43.29 -14.46 67.26
CA MET A 1 43.64 -13.40 66.29
C MET A 1 42.60 -13.40 65.16
N ARG A 2 41.70 -12.41 65.06
CA ARG A 2 40.81 -12.23 63.89
C ARG A 2 41.01 -10.83 63.33
N ARG A 3 41.41 -10.72 62.07
CA ARG A 3 41.47 -9.45 61.32
C ARG A 3 40.09 -9.15 60.73
N PRO A 4 39.56 -7.93 60.85
CA PRO A 4 38.41 -7.51 60.05
C PRO A 4 38.86 -7.13 58.64
N MET A 5 38.17 -7.65 57.61
CA MET A 5 38.26 -7.13 56.25
C MET A 5 37.37 -5.90 56.15
N THR A 6 37.95 -4.75 55.84
CA THR A 6 37.23 -3.51 55.56
C THR A 6 36.57 -3.61 54.18
N VAL A 7 35.24 -3.69 54.15
CA VAL A 7 34.47 -3.53 52.91
C VAL A 7 34.42 -2.05 52.57
N GLY A 8 35.15 -1.65 51.51
CA GLY A 8 35.04 -0.32 50.95
C GLY A 8 33.81 -0.22 50.06
N HIS A 9 32.74 0.40 50.57
CA HIS A 9 31.65 0.90 49.73
C HIS A 9 31.99 2.33 49.29
N HIS A 10 32.65 2.45 48.14
CA HIS A 10 32.70 3.71 47.41
C HIS A 10 31.97 3.50 46.08
N ASN A 11 30.96 4.34 45.84
CA ASN A 11 30.33 4.71 44.57
C ASN A 11 28.80 4.75 44.68
N GLN A 12 28.28 5.62 45.56
CA GLN A 12 26.89 6.07 45.49
C GLN A 12 26.83 7.58 45.66
N ALA A 13 27.35 8.29 44.66
CA ALA A 13 27.21 9.75 44.58
C ALA A 13 27.08 10.30 43.14
N VAL A 14 26.76 9.45 42.15
CA VAL A 14 26.54 9.87 40.76
C VAL A 14 25.34 9.15 40.13
N THR A 15 24.21 9.01 40.83
CA THR A 15 23.12 8.12 40.34
C THR A 15 21.88 8.85 39.81
N LEU A 16 21.56 10.06 40.31
CA LEU A 16 20.31 10.73 39.90
C LEU A 16 20.49 11.65 38.69
N ILE A 17 21.48 12.54 38.72
CA ILE A 17 21.70 13.51 37.63
C ILE A 17 22.15 12.79 36.36
N GLU A 18 23.02 11.78 36.48
CA GLU A 18 23.51 11.00 35.35
C GLU A 18 22.37 10.21 34.68
N MET A 19 21.52 9.53 35.45
CA MET A 19 20.35 8.84 34.91
C MET A 19 19.34 9.82 34.26
N LEU A 20 19.18 11.03 34.80
CA LEU A 20 18.32 12.06 34.21
C LEU A 20 18.87 12.54 32.87
N VAL A 21 20.17 12.82 32.77
CA VAL A 21 20.82 13.23 31.53
C VAL A 21 20.73 12.12 30.48
N VAL A 22 20.98 10.86 30.88
CA VAL A 22 20.87 9.69 30.00
C VAL A 22 19.45 9.54 29.46
N LEU A 23 18.43 9.62 30.31
CA LEU A 23 17.03 9.55 29.88
C LEU A 23 16.66 10.71 28.95
N GLY A 24 17.17 11.91 29.22
CA GLY A 24 17.00 13.08 28.34
C GLY A 24 17.60 12.85 26.95
N ILE A 25 18.83 12.34 26.87
CA ILE A 25 19.49 12.03 25.59
C ILE A 25 18.73 10.91 24.86
N ILE A 26 18.32 9.85 25.55
CA ILE A 26 17.55 8.75 24.95
C ILE A 26 16.21 9.26 24.40
N ALA A 27 15.50 10.13 25.12
CA ALA A 27 14.23 10.70 24.65
C ALA A 27 14.41 11.54 23.37
N VAL A 28 15.45 12.37 23.32
CA VAL A 28 15.79 13.16 22.13
C VAL A 28 16.15 12.24 20.96
N LEU A 29 17.01 11.25 21.17
CA LEU A 29 17.41 10.30 20.12
C LEU A 29 16.22 9.49 19.62
N ALA A 30 15.37 8.98 20.51
CA ALA A 30 14.16 8.24 20.14
C ALA A 30 13.22 9.10 19.30
N SER A 31 13.02 10.37 19.66
CA SER A 31 12.15 11.28 18.89
C SER A 31 12.66 11.54 17.47
N LEU A 32 13.99 11.63 17.29
CA LEU A 32 14.62 11.84 15.99
C LEU A 32 14.52 10.58 15.10
N VAL A 33 14.67 9.39 15.70
CA VAL A 33 14.53 8.12 14.99
C VAL A 33 13.10 7.94 14.44
N VAL A 34 12.07 8.23 15.26
CA VAL A 34 10.66 8.12 14.82
C VAL A 34 10.38 9.03 13.62
N THR A 35 10.84 10.29 13.65
CA THR A 35 10.62 11.24 12.56
C THR A 35 11.32 10.84 11.25
N LEU A 36 12.50 10.24 11.33
CA LEU A 36 13.22 9.76 10.14
C LEU A 36 12.57 8.52 9.51
N THR A 37 12.03 7.61 10.32
CA THR A 37 11.36 6.39 9.81
C THR A 37 10.09 6.67 9.01
N LEU A 38 9.33 7.73 9.34
CA LEU A 38 8.07 8.04 8.65
C LEU A 38 8.27 8.70 7.27
N ARG A 39 9.41 9.38 7.02
CA ARG A 39 9.59 10.19 5.80
C ARG A 39 10.07 9.37 4.58
N VAL A 40 10.90 8.35 4.81
CA VAL A 40 11.45 7.48 3.74
C VAL A 40 10.36 6.62 3.08
N ASP A 41 9.24 6.43 3.77
CA ASP A 41 8.18 5.51 3.38
C ASP A 41 7.32 6.03 2.20
N SER A 42 7.07 7.35 2.11
CA SER A 42 6.15 7.93 1.10
C SER A 42 6.63 7.77 -0.35
N GLN A 43 7.87 8.16 -0.66
CA GLN A 43 8.38 8.13 -2.02
C GLN A 43 8.61 6.69 -2.53
N SER A 44 8.93 5.76 -1.63
CA SER A 44 9.06 4.34 -2.01
C SER A 44 7.68 3.72 -2.29
N LYS A 45 6.68 4.08 -1.48
CA LYS A 45 5.27 3.73 -1.71
C LYS A 45 4.75 4.25 -3.05
N GLU A 46 4.96 5.52 -3.38
CA GLU A 46 4.51 6.04 -4.69
C GLU A 46 5.15 5.28 -5.88
N ARG A 47 6.44 4.96 -5.81
CA ARG A 47 7.10 4.14 -6.85
C ARG A 47 6.51 2.73 -6.94
N ALA A 48 6.19 2.12 -5.80
CA ALA A 48 5.54 0.83 -5.77
C ALA A 48 4.14 0.90 -6.41
N LEU A 49 3.37 1.97 -6.14
CA LEU A 49 2.08 2.20 -6.78
C LEU A 49 2.22 2.36 -8.29
N ASP A 50 3.20 3.13 -8.78
CA ASP A 50 3.44 3.30 -10.21
C ASP A 50 3.73 1.95 -10.90
N SER A 51 4.49 1.08 -10.24
CA SER A 51 4.74 -0.28 -10.73
C SER A 51 3.46 -1.11 -10.80
N VAL A 52 2.59 -1.02 -9.79
CA VAL A 52 1.30 -1.72 -9.77
C VAL A 52 0.39 -1.22 -10.90
N PHE A 53 0.29 0.10 -11.09
CA PHE A 53 -0.47 0.68 -12.20
C PHE A 53 0.07 0.24 -13.55
N GLY A 54 1.39 0.21 -13.73
CA GLY A 54 2.01 -0.27 -14.97
C GLY A 54 1.64 -1.72 -15.28
N LEU A 55 1.74 -2.61 -14.29
CA LEU A 55 1.40 -4.02 -14.44
C LEU A 55 -0.11 -4.22 -14.67
N LEU A 56 -0.98 -3.53 -13.93
CA LEU A 56 -2.42 -3.62 -14.11
C LEU A 56 -2.87 -3.09 -15.47
N ASN A 57 -2.36 -1.93 -15.90
CA ASN A 57 -2.63 -1.38 -17.23
C ASN A 57 -2.16 -2.34 -18.33
N THR A 58 -1.01 -3.00 -18.14
CA THR A 58 -0.54 -4.02 -19.08
C THR A 58 -1.48 -5.21 -19.10
N SER A 59 -1.90 -5.74 -17.94
CA SER A 59 -2.86 -6.85 -17.88
C SER A 59 -4.22 -6.52 -18.50
N LEU A 60 -4.70 -5.28 -18.32
CA LEU A 60 -5.94 -4.77 -18.93
C LEU A 60 -5.82 -4.70 -20.45
N ARG A 61 -4.66 -4.32 -20.97
CA ARG A 61 -4.37 -4.32 -22.41
C ARG A 61 -4.39 -5.72 -23.00
N GLU A 62 -3.66 -6.67 -22.37
CA GLU A 62 -3.66 -8.07 -22.82
C GLU A 62 -5.07 -8.67 -22.81
N TYR A 63 -5.88 -8.33 -21.80
CA TYR A 63 -7.28 -8.73 -21.76
C TYR A 63 -8.10 -8.11 -22.89
N TYR A 64 -7.95 -6.81 -23.14
CA TYR A 64 -8.63 -6.10 -24.22
C TYR A 64 -8.27 -6.68 -25.60
N ASP A 65 -7.00 -7.03 -25.83
CA ASP A 65 -6.55 -7.59 -27.10
C ASP A 65 -7.24 -8.93 -27.42
N VAL A 66 -7.64 -9.69 -26.39
CA VAL A 66 -8.36 -10.95 -26.53
C VAL A 66 -9.89 -10.77 -26.57
N ARG A 67 -10.44 -9.86 -25.74
CA ARG A 67 -11.89 -9.73 -25.54
C ARG A 67 -12.53 -8.60 -26.35
N GLY A 68 -11.74 -7.65 -26.84
CA GLY A 68 -12.19 -6.45 -27.54
C GLY A 68 -12.95 -5.44 -26.67
N LYS A 69 -12.93 -5.62 -25.34
CA LYS A 69 -13.55 -4.74 -24.34
C LYS A 69 -12.85 -4.92 -23.00
N PHE A 70 -12.97 -3.92 -22.12
CA PHE A 70 -12.48 -4.03 -20.74
C PHE A 70 -13.50 -4.72 -19.81
N PRO A 71 -13.07 -5.21 -18.62
CA PRO A 71 -13.98 -5.74 -17.62
C PRO A 71 -15.08 -4.74 -17.25
N GLU A 72 -16.33 -5.18 -17.27
CA GLU A 72 -17.48 -4.33 -16.97
C GLU A 72 -17.62 -4.14 -15.45
N GLN A 73 -17.83 -2.90 -15.04
CA GLN A 73 -18.16 -2.56 -13.65
C GLN A 73 -19.69 -2.59 -13.45
N PRO A 74 -20.20 -3.27 -12.42
CA PRO A 74 -21.65 -3.40 -12.20
C PRO A 74 -22.31 -2.08 -11.77
N VAL A 75 -21.55 -1.19 -11.09
CA VAL A 75 -22.01 0.11 -10.62
C VAL A 75 -20.95 1.15 -10.97
N ARG A 76 -21.35 2.29 -11.54
CA ARG A 76 -20.41 3.29 -12.08
C ARG A 76 -19.95 4.36 -11.09
N ASP A 77 -20.65 4.56 -9.96
CA ASP A 77 -20.53 5.82 -9.19
C ASP A 77 -20.65 5.66 -7.66
N ALA A 78 -20.34 4.48 -7.13
CA ALA A 78 -20.36 4.30 -5.69
C ALA A 78 -18.94 4.38 -5.14
N ARG A 79 -18.60 5.55 -4.55
CA ARG A 79 -17.35 5.84 -3.83
C ARG A 79 -16.99 4.86 -2.68
N ASN A 80 -17.82 3.83 -2.47
CA ASN A 80 -17.66 2.78 -1.46
C ASN A 80 -17.61 1.35 -2.05
N LEU A 81 -17.53 1.19 -3.38
CA LEU A 81 -17.52 -0.12 -4.04
C LEU A 81 -16.18 -0.48 -4.70
N ALA A 82 -15.09 0.21 -4.33
CA ALA A 82 -13.74 -0.07 -4.85
C ALA A 82 -13.35 -1.56 -4.75
N LEU A 83 -13.77 -2.22 -3.67
CA LEU A 83 -13.61 -3.66 -3.49
C LEU A 83 -14.31 -4.47 -4.59
N ASP A 84 -15.62 -4.26 -4.78
CA ASP A 84 -16.40 -5.00 -5.78
C ASP A 84 -15.88 -4.73 -7.20
N HIS A 85 -15.47 -3.49 -7.48
CA HIS A 85 -14.93 -3.11 -8.79
C HIS A 85 -13.63 -3.84 -9.10
N ILE A 86 -12.67 -3.83 -8.17
CA ILE A 86 -11.37 -4.44 -8.40
C ILE A 86 -11.46 -5.97 -8.40
N GLU A 87 -12.28 -6.57 -7.53
CA GLU A 87 -12.44 -8.02 -7.47
C GLU A 87 -13.01 -8.57 -8.79
N LEU A 88 -14.05 -7.94 -9.31
CA LEU A 88 -14.64 -8.33 -10.59
C LEU A 88 -13.66 -8.12 -11.74
N ALA A 89 -12.95 -6.99 -11.77
CA ALA A 89 -11.93 -6.73 -12.79
C ALA A 89 -10.82 -7.80 -12.75
N VAL A 90 -10.25 -8.07 -11.57
CA VAL A 90 -9.16 -9.04 -11.41
C VAL A 90 -9.61 -10.46 -11.75
N LYS A 91 -10.84 -10.84 -11.39
CA LYS A 91 -11.43 -12.12 -11.76
C LYS A 91 -11.51 -12.28 -13.28
N GLU A 92 -11.99 -11.27 -13.99
CA GLU A 92 -12.05 -11.27 -15.46
C GLU A 92 -10.66 -11.31 -16.10
N LEU A 93 -9.71 -10.51 -15.58
CA LEU A 93 -8.32 -10.49 -16.06
C LEU A 93 -7.66 -11.87 -15.94
N ARG A 94 -7.87 -12.58 -14.83
CA ARG A 94 -7.35 -13.95 -14.62
C ARG A 94 -7.94 -14.99 -15.57
N SER A 95 -9.08 -14.70 -16.21
CA SER A 95 -9.69 -15.58 -17.22
C SER A 95 -8.90 -15.63 -18.52
N VAL A 96 -8.07 -14.61 -18.80
CA VAL A 96 -7.22 -14.53 -20.00
C VAL A 96 -5.78 -14.93 -19.64
N PRO A 97 -5.15 -15.91 -20.32
CA PRO A 97 -3.81 -16.39 -19.96
C PRO A 97 -2.72 -15.31 -19.92
N ASP A 98 -2.64 -14.45 -20.95
CA ASP A 98 -1.59 -13.43 -21.05
C ASP A 98 -1.78 -12.32 -20.01
N SER A 99 -3.02 -11.88 -19.82
CA SER A 99 -3.40 -10.95 -18.74
C SER A 99 -3.07 -11.51 -17.36
N ARG A 100 -3.39 -12.79 -17.10
CA ARG A 100 -3.07 -13.47 -15.84
C ARG A 100 -1.56 -13.53 -15.58
N ALA A 101 -0.76 -13.85 -16.60
CA ALA A 101 0.69 -13.94 -16.47
C ALA A 101 1.33 -12.60 -16.08
N VAL A 102 0.72 -11.47 -16.47
CA VAL A 102 1.14 -10.13 -16.02
C VAL A 102 0.72 -9.88 -14.57
N LEU A 103 -0.52 -10.25 -14.19
CA LEU A 103 -1.00 -10.11 -12.81
C LEU A 103 -0.16 -10.91 -11.80
N GLU A 104 0.34 -12.08 -12.19
CA GLU A 104 1.20 -12.92 -11.34
C GLU A 104 2.57 -12.28 -11.04
N GLN A 105 2.95 -11.21 -11.75
CA GLN A 105 4.16 -10.43 -11.47
C GLN A 105 3.96 -9.36 -10.38
N LEU A 106 2.71 -9.11 -9.97
CA LEU A 106 2.42 -8.20 -8.87
C LEU A 106 3.04 -8.74 -7.58
N ASP A 107 3.51 -7.82 -6.73
CA ASP A 107 4.01 -8.18 -5.41
C ASP A 107 2.89 -8.83 -4.59
N ALA A 108 3.12 -10.06 -4.14
CA ALA A 108 2.16 -10.83 -3.36
C ALA A 108 1.76 -10.15 -2.04
N SER A 109 2.55 -9.19 -1.54
CA SER A 109 2.19 -8.39 -0.36
C SER A 109 1.05 -7.39 -0.61
N LEU A 110 0.84 -7.00 -1.86
CA LEU A 110 -0.21 -6.05 -2.29
C LEU A 110 -1.50 -6.76 -2.70
N VAL A 111 -1.43 -8.07 -2.93
CA VAL A 111 -2.59 -8.90 -3.23
C VAL A 111 -3.06 -9.57 -1.95
N LYS A 112 -4.24 -9.18 -1.45
CA LYS A 112 -4.90 -9.88 -0.34
C LYS A 112 -6.08 -10.66 -0.87
N SER A 113 -6.18 -11.92 -0.47
CA SER A 113 -7.38 -12.72 -0.70
C SER A 113 -8.31 -12.59 0.49
N GLN A 114 -9.55 -12.15 0.27
CA GLN A 114 -10.54 -12.16 1.34
C GLN A 114 -10.82 -13.62 1.74
N ALA A 115 -10.66 -13.94 3.04
CA ALA A 115 -10.98 -15.25 3.62
C ALA A 115 -10.30 -16.50 3.00
N GLY A 116 -9.12 -16.34 2.37
CA GLY A 116 -8.37 -17.49 1.83
C GLY A 116 -8.92 -18.04 0.52
N ASP A 117 -9.81 -17.31 -0.14
CA ASP A 117 -10.24 -17.61 -1.51
C ASP A 117 -9.26 -16.98 -2.52
N PRO A 118 -8.45 -17.78 -3.22
CA PRO A 118 -7.50 -17.24 -4.20
C PRO A 118 -8.19 -16.53 -5.36
N ASP A 119 -9.48 -16.78 -5.62
CA ASP A 119 -10.23 -16.22 -6.74
C ASP A 119 -10.80 -14.82 -6.46
N ILE A 120 -10.80 -14.39 -5.19
CA ILE A 120 -11.24 -13.06 -4.75
C ILE A 120 -10.00 -12.27 -4.32
N ALA A 121 -9.30 -11.73 -5.31
CA ALA A 121 -8.06 -10.99 -5.10
C ALA A 121 -8.31 -9.50 -4.99
N GLU A 122 -8.15 -8.98 -3.78
CA GLU A 122 -8.10 -7.55 -3.48
C GLU A 122 -6.70 -7.03 -3.81
N ILE A 123 -6.60 -6.06 -4.71
CA ILE A 123 -5.33 -5.37 -4.93
C ILE A 123 -5.35 -4.10 -4.09
N ARG A 124 -4.38 -4.00 -3.19
CA ARG A 124 -4.23 -2.87 -2.30
C ARG A 124 -3.10 -1.97 -2.74
N ASP A 125 -3.31 -0.68 -2.54
CA ASP A 125 -2.26 0.33 -2.65
C ASP A 125 -1.20 0.14 -1.54
N PRO A 126 -0.06 0.82 -1.65
CA PRO A 126 1.02 0.73 -0.67
C PRO A 126 0.67 1.32 0.72
N TRP A 127 -0.46 2.02 0.86
CA TRP A 127 -1.00 2.50 2.15
C TRP A 127 -2.01 1.51 2.76
N GLY A 128 -2.31 0.42 2.04
CA GLY A 128 -3.16 -0.68 2.47
C GLY A 128 -4.64 -0.49 2.12
N THR A 129 -4.99 0.51 1.33
CA THR A 129 -6.35 0.74 0.85
C THR A 129 -6.57 -0.05 -0.43
N VAL A 130 -7.77 -0.58 -0.65
CA VAL A 130 -8.08 -1.31 -1.89
C VAL A 130 -8.07 -0.31 -3.06
N LEU A 131 -7.45 -0.67 -4.19
CA LEU A 131 -7.49 0.14 -5.39
C LEU A 131 -8.90 0.14 -5.98
N ASP A 132 -9.32 1.29 -6.49
CA ASP A 132 -10.57 1.37 -7.27
C ASP A 132 -10.26 1.17 -8.77
N TYR A 133 -11.16 0.46 -9.44
CA TYR A 133 -11.16 0.27 -10.89
C TYR A 133 -12.38 0.99 -11.45
N VAL A 134 -12.16 1.99 -12.31
CA VAL A 134 -13.24 2.78 -12.89
C VAL A 134 -13.19 2.69 -14.40
N TYR A 135 -14.23 2.09 -14.98
CA TYR A 135 -14.36 1.95 -16.42
C TYR A 135 -15.60 2.66 -16.97
N GLU A 136 -15.37 3.81 -17.59
CA GLU A 136 -16.42 4.58 -18.28
C GLU A 136 -16.62 4.05 -19.70
N HIS A 137 -17.50 3.06 -19.85
CA HIS A 137 -17.97 2.70 -21.19
C HIS A 137 -18.85 3.84 -21.72
N ALA A 138 -18.25 4.73 -22.52
CA ALA A 138 -18.98 5.84 -23.09
C ALA A 138 -19.87 5.35 -24.24
N ASP A 139 -21.18 5.28 -24.00
CA ASP A 139 -22.21 4.85 -24.94
C ASP A 139 -22.08 5.61 -26.29
N GLY A 140 -21.28 5.07 -27.21
CA GLY A 140 -21.02 5.64 -28.54
C GLY A 140 -19.90 6.69 -28.66
N LYS A 141 -19.07 6.95 -27.63
CA LYS A 141 -17.92 7.90 -27.76
C LYS A 141 -16.54 7.23 -27.86
N GLY A 142 -16.50 5.91 -28.00
CA GLY A 142 -15.27 5.13 -28.06
C GLY A 142 -14.89 4.58 -26.70
N ASP A 143 -14.15 3.47 -26.72
CA ASP A 143 -13.73 2.77 -25.53
C ASP A 143 -12.62 3.56 -24.82
N THR A 144 -12.88 4.09 -23.63
CA THR A 144 -11.84 4.79 -22.84
C THR A 144 -11.12 3.80 -21.97
N PHE A 145 -9.78 3.79 -22.05
CA PHE A 145 -8.97 2.94 -21.20
C PHE A 145 -9.35 3.14 -19.71
N PRO A 146 -9.55 2.05 -18.93
CA PRO A 146 -9.97 2.14 -17.54
C PRO A 146 -9.00 2.92 -16.67
N GLU A 147 -9.53 3.50 -15.61
CA GLU A 147 -8.79 4.23 -14.61
C GLU A 147 -8.59 3.38 -13.35
N LEU A 148 -7.39 3.48 -12.78
CA LEU A 148 -7.08 2.89 -11.48
C LEU A 148 -6.84 4.03 -10.50
N ILE A 149 -7.50 3.98 -9.33
CA ILE A 149 -7.43 5.04 -8.33
C ILE A 149 -6.93 4.46 -7.01
N SER A 150 -5.94 5.13 -6.44
CA SER A 150 -5.44 4.90 -5.09
C SER A 150 -5.91 6.03 -4.18
N ALA A 151 -6.45 5.69 -3.01
CA ALA A 151 -6.86 6.67 -2.00
C ALA A 151 -5.65 7.34 -1.31
N GLY A 152 -4.44 6.86 -1.57
CA GLY A 152 -3.23 7.54 -1.12
C GLY A 152 -2.99 7.46 0.40
N PRO A 153 -2.10 8.32 0.93
CA PRO A 153 -1.74 8.34 2.33
C PRO A 153 -2.91 8.49 3.32
N ASP A 154 -3.95 9.25 2.97
CA ASP A 154 -5.09 9.51 3.85
C ASP A 154 -6.13 8.37 3.85
N LYS A 155 -6.01 7.44 2.90
CA LYS A 155 -6.86 6.24 2.73
C LYS A 155 -8.33 6.56 2.49
N THR A 156 -8.63 7.77 2.03
CA THR A 156 -9.97 8.28 1.85
C THR A 156 -10.17 8.74 0.42
N PHE A 157 -10.97 8.01 -0.37
CA PHE A 157 -11.28 8.43 -1.73
C PHE A 157 -12.01 9.78 -1.79
N GLY A 158 -11.72 10.55 -2.82
CA GLY A 158 -12.31 11.86 -3.11
C GLY A 158 -11.57 13.03 -2.47
N THR A 159 -10.35 12.82 -1.98
CA THR A 159 -9.51 13.85 -1.36
C THR A 159 -8.40 14.30 -2.30
N GLY A 160 -7.54 15.22 -1.85
CA GLY A 160 -6.53 15.85 -2.71
C GLY A 160 -5.30 14.98 -2.97
N ASP A 161 -5.12 13.89 -2.25
CA ASP A 161 -4.00 12.94 -2.37
C ASP A 161 -4.36 11.65 -3.12
N ASP A 162 -5.58 11.57 -3.68
CA ASP A 162 -5.96 10.52 -4.61
C ASP A 162 -4.99 10.48 -5.80
N ILE A 163 -4.51 9.29 -6.14
CA ILE A 163 -3.58 9.07 -7.24
C ILE A 163 -4.27 8.24 -8.32
N SER A 164 -4.40 8.82 -9.51
CA SER A 164 -5.01 8.19 -10.68
C SER A 164 -3.95 7.72 -11.68
N SER A 165 -4.19 6.56 -12.30
CA SER A 165 -3.37 6.05 -13.41
C SER A 165 -3.47 6.88 -14.70
N LYS A 166 -4.51 7.70 -14.88
CA LYS A 166 -4.66 8.59 -16.06
C LYS A 166 -3.83 9.87 -15.95
N ALA A 167 -3.50 10.29 -14.74
CA ALA A 167 -2.77 11.53 -14.50
C ALA A 167 -1.24 11.39 -14.65
N ARG A 168 -0.75 10.23 -15.10
CA ARG A 168 0.67 9.87 -15.15
C ARG A 168 1.14 9.46 -16.55
#